data_AF-A0A6L7PB93-F1
#
_entry.id   AF-A0A6L7PB93-F1
#
_cell.length_a   1.000
_cell.length_b   1.000
_cell.length_c   1.000
_cell.angle_alpha   90.00
_cell.angle_beta   90.00
_cell.angle_gamma   90.00
#
_symmetry.space_group_name_H-M   'P 1'
#
loop_
_entity.id
_entity.type
_entity.pdbx_description
1 polymer ?
#
loop_
_entity_poly.entity_id
_entity_poly.type
_entity_poly.pdbx_seq_one_letter_code
_entity_poly.pdbx_strand_id
1 'polypeptide(L)'
;MHASDTPNDIAHLRAAGLRLIGATEEELASDEPWTQVAFFHPRDTEGVLLEIWPADNHRVGDRYQGEGVFTRLSHIGVVTDDLDRSRKFWTNVMGLQVDTLRTSIMKGGRLVEGEDVRVLAMPVGDTEGHDVVAVMPQSGGSGTGRFLERYGGSAHGTMHHFGIATPDVKAAADFVQDRGMELVAPANDEFAWIHPRSAGGMLIQIVQDTQ
;
A
#
# COMPACT_ATOMS: atom_id res chain seq x y z
N MET A 1 -6.25 -2.89 -8.83
CA MET A 1 -5.36 -2.28 -9.84
C MET A 1 -6.12 -2.31 -11.16
N HIS A 2 -6.16 -1.18 -11.87
CA HIS A 2 -6.73 -1.14 -13.20
C HIS A 2 -5.72 -1.74 -14.20
N ALA A 3 -6.19 -2.63 -15.05
CA ALA A 3 -5.40 -3.28 -16.08
C ALA A 3 -5.87 -2.81 -17.47
N SER A 4 -4.93 -2.50 -18.36
CA SER A 4 -5.23 -2.22 -19.76
C SER A 4 -5.44 -3.50 -20.58
N ASP A 5 -4.95 -4.63 -20.09
CA ASP A 5 -5.16 -5.97 -20.65
C ASP A 5 -5.36 -6.96 -19.49
N THR A 6 -6.60 -7.03 -19.00
CA THR A 6 -6.96 -7.82 -17.81
C THR A 6 -6.65 -9.31 -17.98
N PRO A 7 -7.00 -9.97 -19.11
CA PRO A 7 -6.66 -11.37 -19.32
C PRO A 7 -5.15 -11.65 -19.28
N ASN A 8 -4.34 -10.81 -19.93
CA ASN A 8 -2.88 -10.97 -19.93
C ASN A 8 -2.29 -10.76 -18.54
N ASP A 9 -2.72 -9.73 -17.80
CA ASP A 9 -2.22 -9.45 -16.46
C ASP A 9 -2.58 -10.58 -15.49
N ILE A 10 -3.79 -11.13 -15.57
CA ILE A 10 -4.20 -12.30 -14.75
C ILE A 10 -3.34 -13.52 -15.09
N ALA A 11 -3.13 -13.81 -16.38
CA ALA A 11 -2.32 -14.95 -16.81
C ALA A 11 -0.87 -14.82 -16.34
N HIS A 12 -0.28 -13.62 -16.44
CA HIS A 12 1.05 -13.30 -15.93
C HIS A 12 1.15 -13.50 -14.42
N LEU A 13 0.20 -12.95 -13.64
CA LEU A 13 0.18 -13.07 -12.17
C LEU A 13 0.03 -14.53 -11.72
N ARG A 14 -0.80 -15.33 -12.41
CA ARG A 14 -0.92 -16.79 -12.18
C ARG A 14 0.38 -17.53 -12.51
N ALA A 15 1.01 -17.21 -13.65
CA ALA A 15 2.29 -17.80 -14.05
C ALA A 15 3.42 -17.46 -13.07
N ALA A 16 3.34 -16.29 -12.43
CA ALA A 16 4.24 -15.88 -11.35
C ALA A 16 3.95 -16.55 -10.00
N GLY A 17 2.93 -17.41 -9.92
CA GLY A 17 2.61 -18.25 -8.77
C GLY A 17 1.60 -17.65 -7.79
N LEU A 18 0.94 -16.53 -8.14
CA LEU A 18 -0.10 -15.95 -7.29
C LEU A 18 -1.40 -16.77 -7.34
N ARG A 19 -1.99 -17.04 -6.17
CA ARG A 19 -3.28 -17.74 -6.08
C ARG A 19 -4.44 -16.82 -6.41
N LEU A 20 -5.10 -17.10 -7.54
CA LEU A 20 -6.42 -16.55 -7.87
C LEU A 20 -7.48 -17.08 -6.89
N ILE A 21 -8.34 -16.19 -6.40
CA ILE A 21 -9.53 -16.49 -5.60
C ILE A 21 -10.72 -15.83 -6.28
N GLY A 22 -11.72 -16.63 -6.66
CA GLY A 22 -12.86 -16.11 -7.42
C GLY A 22 -12.48 -15.80 -8.87
N ALA A 23 -13.50 -15.79 -9.71
CA ALA A 23 -13.45 -15.82 -11.17
C ALA A 23 -13.21 -17.22 -11.77
N THR A 24 -14.21 -17.68 -12.51
CA THR A 24 -14.16 -18.83 -13.40
C THR A 24 -13.52 -18.43 -14.73
N GLU A 25 -12.98 -19.40 -15.47
CA GLU A 25 -12.44 -19.16 -16.82
C GLU A 25 -13.51 -18.59 -17.77
N GLU A 26 -14.79 -18.89 -17.53
CA GLU A 26 -15.92 -18.34 -18.29
C GLU A 26 -16.15 -16.85 -17.98
N GLU A 27 -16.11 -16.45 -16.71
CA GLU A 27 -16.20 -15.04 -16.29
C GLU A 27 -15.03 -14.22 -16.84
N LEU A 28 -13.82 -14.79 -16.82
CA LEU A 28 -12.63 -14.11 -17.35
C LEU A 28 -12.60 -14.00 -18.89
N ALA A 29 -13.34 -14.86 -19.59
CA ALA A 29 -13.48 -14.84 -21.05
C ALA A 29 -14.70 -14.06 -21.54
N SER A 30 -15.53 -13.56 -20.63
CA SER A 30 -16.75 -12.80 -20.93
C SER A 30 -16.41 -11.39 -21.43
N ASP A 31 -17.17 -10.87 -22.40
CA ASP A 31 -17.04 -9.49 -22.89
C ASP A 31 -17.74 -8.45 -21.97
N GLU A 32 -18.40 -8.89 -20.90
CA GLU A 32 -19.07 -8.01 -19.93
C GLU A 32 -18.04 -7.42 -18.94
N PRO A 33 -17.85 -6.09 -18.89
CA PRO A 33 -16.78 -5.47 -18.08
C PRO A 33 -16.80 -5.86 -16.60
N TRP A 34 -18.00 -6.02 -16.03
CA TRP A 34 -18.20 -6.36 -14.62
C TRP A 34 -17.86 -7.80 -14.25
N THR A 35 -17.56 -8.64 -15.25
CA THR A 35 -17.28 -10.07 -15.06
C THR A 35 -15.80 -10.41 -15.23
N GLN A 36 -15.01 -9.51 -15.84
CA GLN A 36 -13.56 -9.68 -16.02
C GLN A 36 -12.78 -9.23 -14.77
N VAL A 37 -13.10 -9.82 -13.63
CA VAL A 37 -12.56 -9.41 -12.33
C VAL A 37 -11.80 -10.57 -11.74
N ALA A 38 -10.60 -10.32 -11.20
CA ALA A 38 -9.84 -11.36 -10.51
C ALA A 38 -9.34 -10.86 -9.17
N PHE A 39 -9.42 -11.71 -8.14
CA PHE A 39 -8.81 -11.43 -6.85
C PHE A 39 -7.63 -12.36 -6.60
N PHE A 40 -6.51 -11.83 -6.10
CA PHE A 40 -5.35 -12.64 -5.72
C PHE A 40 -5.17 -12.67 -4.20
N HIS A 41 -4.90 -13.87 -3.67
CA HIS A 41 -4.90 -14.13 -2.24
C HIS A 41 -3.84 -13.29 -1.51
N PRO A 42 -4.19 -12.60 -0.40
CA PRO A 42 -3.27 -11.86 0.47
C PRO A 42 -2.03 -12.63 0.94
N ARG A 43 -2.04 -13.96 0.87
CA ARG A 43 -0.93 -14.81 1.32
C ARG A 43 0.24 -14.70 0.36
N ASP A 44 -0.05 -14.49 -0.92
CA ASP A 44 0.94 -14.50 -1.98
C ASP A 44 1.28 -13.06 -2.41
N THR A 45 0.60 -12.06 -1.84
CA THR A 45 0.63 -10.64 -2.22
C THR A 45 0.96 -9.73 -1.04
N GLU A 46 1.93 -10.13 -0.22
CA GLU A 46 2.41 -9.38 0.96
C GLU A 46 1.28 -8.87 1.86
N GLY A 47 0.23 -9.67 2.09
CA GLY A 47 -0.89 -9.34 2.97
C GLY A 47 -1.98 -8.47 2.36
N VAL A 48 -1.86 -8.04 1.09
CA VAL A 48 -2.84 -7.18 0.42
C VAL A 48 -3.74 -8.02 -0.49
N LEU A 49 -5.06 -7.99 -0.31
CA LEU A 49 -5.97 -8.56 -1.32
C LEU A 49 -5.87 -7.71 -2.59
N LEU A 50 -5.42 -8.29 -3.69
CA LEU A 50 -5.31 -7.59 -4.96
C LEU A 50 -6.50 -7.90 -5.84
N GLU A 51 -7.23 -6.87 -6.24
CA GLU A 51 -8.26 -6.94 -7.29
C GLU A 51 -7.64 -6.46 -8.61
N ILE A 52 -7.81 -7.22 -9.69
CA ILE A 52 -7.46 -6.84 -11.06
C ILE A 52 -8.75 -6.69 -11.85
N TRP A 53 -8.90 -5.54 -12.51
CA TRP A 53 -10.13 -5.15 -13.16
C TRP A 53 -9.83 -4.30 -14.42
N PRO A 54 -10.63 -4.42 -15.51
CA PRO A 54 -10.43 -3.64 -16.73
C PRO A 54 -10.61 -2.13 -16.49
N ALA A 55 -9.86 -1.28 -17.18
CA ALA A 55 -10.07 0.17 -17.08
C ALA A 55 -11.39 0.63 -17.76
N ASP A 56 -12.55 0.26 -17.22
CA ASP A 56 -13.81 0.91 -17.54
C ASP A 56 -13.96 2.20 -16.72
N ASN A 57 -14.62 3.19 -17.34
CA ASN A 57 -14.48 4.60 -17.01
C ASN A 57 -15.25 4.96 -15.73
N HIS A 58 -14.79 4.46 -14.57
CA HIS A 58 -15.12 5.01 -13.27
C HIS A 58 -14.47 6.40 -13.17
N ARG A 59 -15.10 7.38 -13.83
CA ARG A 59 -14.98 8.76 -13.38
C ARG A 59 -15.50 8.75 -11.95
N VAL A 60 -14.59 8.83 -10.98
CA VAL A 60 -14.93 9.29 -9.65
C VAL A 60 -15.56 10.67 -9.87
N GLY A 61 -16.89 10.72 -9.86
CA GLY A 61 -17.66 11.89 -10.30
C GLY A 61 -17.31 13.13 -9.48
N ASP A 62 -16.91 12.90 -8.23
CA ASP A 62 -16.46 13.91 -7.29
C ASP A 62 -15.05 13.53 -6.82
N ARG A 63 -14.01 14.05 -7.49
CA ARG A 63 -12.59 13.82 -7.13
C ARG A 63 -12.26 14.21 -5.67
N TYR A 64 -13.18 14.90 -5.00
CA TYR A 64 -13.12 15.28 -3.59
C TYR A 64 -14.42 14.85 -2.92
N GLN A 65 -14.46 13.66 -2.31
CA GLN A 65 -15.54 13.29 -1.41
C GLN A 65 -15.12 13.57 0.04
N GLY A 66 -15.99 14.24 0.81
CA GLY A 66 -15.76 14.59 2.22
C GLY A 66 -15.56 16.09 2.49
N GLU A 67 -15.13 16.44 3.70
CA GLU A 67 -14.95 17.83 4.16
C GLU A 67 -13.64 18.49 3.64
N GLY A 68 -12.97 17.89 2.66
CA GLY A 68 -11.70 18.40 2.11
C GLY A 68 -10.48 18.21 3.03
N VAL A 69 -10.64 17.48 4.13
CA VAL A 69 -9.58 17.19 5.12
C VAL A 69 -8.52 16.24 4.55
N PHE A 70 -8.94 15.29 3.73
CA PHE A 70 -8.05 14.32 3.09
C PHE A 70 -8.16 14.46 1.58
N THR A 71 -7.02 14.33 0.88
CA THR A 71 -6.94 14.56 -0.57
C THR A 71 -6.94 13.25 -1.35
N ARG A 72 -6.13 12.29 -0.92
CA ARG A 72 -5.90 11.04 -1.66
C ARG A 72 -5.26 9.96 -0.79
N LEU A 73 -5.34 8.71 -1.22
CA LEU A 73 -4.47 7.66 -0.71
C LEU A 73 -3.01 8.03 -1.04
N SER A 74 -2.11 7.98 -0.07
CA SER A 74 -0.68 8.25 -0.28
C SER A 74 0.06 6.94 -0.57
N HIS A 75 0.03 5.99 0.35
CA HIS A 75 0.80 4.78 0.15
C HIS A 75 0.25 3.61 0.92
N ILE A 76 0.69 2.42 0.54
CA ILE A 76 0.50 1.20 1.31
C ILE A 76 1.88 0.76 1.80
N GLY A 77 2.05 0.71 3.12
CA GLY A 77 3.27 0.22 3.76
C GLY A 77 3.20 -1.29 3.95
N VAL A 78 4.09 -2.02 3.27
CA VAL A 78 4.24 -3.46 3.40
C VAL A 78 5.55 -3.75 4.14
N VAL A 79 5.45 -4.38 5.30
CA VAL A 79 6.65 -4.75 6.07
C VAL A 79 7.25 -6.04 5.50
N THR A 80 8.57 -6.15 5.45
CA THR A 80 9.29 -7.31 4.92
C THR A 80 10.55 -7.59 5.74
N ASP A 81 10.97 -8.86 5.80
CA ASP A 81 12.28 -9.25 6.36
C ASP A 81 13.45 -9.06 5.36
N ASP A 82 13.16 -8.82 4.08
CA ASP A 82 14.14 -8.65 3.00
C ASP A 82 13.60 -7.66 1.94
N LEU A 83 14.26 -6.51 1.80
CA LEU A 83 13.90 -5.50 0.81
C LEU A 83 14.10 -5.98 -0.63
N ASP A 84 15.11 -6.79 -0.91
CA ASP A 84 15.36 -7.25 -2.28
C ASP A 84 14.33 -8.29 -2.72
N ARG A 85 13.88 -9.15 -1.81
CA ARG A 85 12.76 -10.05 -2.08
C ARG A 85 11.47 -9.28 -2.35
N SER A 86 11.12 -8.32 -1.50
CA SER A 86 9.92 -7.50 -1.70
C SER A 86 10.02 -6.68 -2.99
N ARG A 87 11.18 -6.08 -3.27
CA ARG A 87 11.47 -5.41 -4.54
C ARG A 87 11.21 -6.34 -5.73
N LYS A 88 11.78 -7.55 -5.73
CA LYS A 88 11.59 -8.52 -6.82
C LYS A 88 10.12 -8.88 -7.00
N PHE A 89 9.35 -8.99 -5.93
CA PHE A 89 7.91 -9.18 -6.01
C PHE A 89 7.25 -8.00 -6.74
N TRP A 90 7.39 -6.78 -6.22
CA TRP A 90 6.75 -5.61 -6.81
C TRP A 90 7.25 -5.28 -8.22
N THR A 91 8.51 -5.55 -8.56
CA THR A 91 9.04 -5.25 -9.90
C THR A 91 8.85 -6.38 -10.90
N ASN A 92 9.18 -7.62 -10.54
CA ASN A 92 9.21 -8.73 -11.50
C ASN A 92 7.87 -9.45 -11.57
N VAL A 93 7.11 -9.49 -10.46
CA VAL A 93 5.77 -10.09 -10.43
C VAL A 93 4.73 -9.03 -10.76
N MET A 94 4.72 -7.91 -10.04
CA MET A 94 3.68 -6.88 -10.21
C MET A 94 3.99 -5.87 -11.33
N GLY A 95 5.21 -5.88 -11.89
CA GLY A 95 5.58 -5.02 -13.03
C GLY A 95 5.90 -3.56 -12.68
N LEU A 96 5.92 -3.19 -11.38
CA LEU A 96 6.24 -1.84 -10.93
C LEU A 96 7.72 -1.51 -11.09
N GLN A 97 8.07 -0.24 -10.87
CA GLN A 97 9.46 0.21 -10.83
C GLN A 97 9.75 0.87 -9.48
N VAL A 98 10.99 0.73 -9.01
CA VAL A 98 11.44 1.44 -7.82
C VAL A 98 11.73 2.89 -8.18
N ASP A 99 11.25 3.81 -7.34
CA ASP A 99 11.68 5.20 -7.37
C ASP A 99 13.10 5.31 -6.82
N THR A 100 14.07 5.23 -7.72
CA THR A 100 15.49 5.31 -7.36
C THR A 100 15.96 6.71 -6.97
N LEU A 101 15.16 7.75 -7.25
CA LEU A 101 15.44 9.13 -6.84
C LEU A 101 15.11 9.33 -5.36
N ARG A 102 13.96 8.84 -4.89
CA ARG A 102 13.58 8.89 -3.47
C ARG A 102 14.18 7.76 -2.64
N THR A 103 14.39 6.57 -3.23
CA THR A 103 14.85 5.37 -2.53
C THR A 103 15.90 4.59 -3.32
N SER A 104 17.18 4.72 -2.94
CA SER A 104 18.28 4.12 -3.71
C SER A 104 18.45 2.62 -3.44
N ILE A 105 18.27 1.79 -4.47
CA ILE A 105 18.55 0.35 -4.41
C ILE A 105 20.04 0.09 -4.10
N MET A 106 20.95 0.87 -4.70
CA MET A 106 22.40 0.70 -4.53
C MET A 106 22.88 0.92 -3.09
N LYS A 107 22.08 1.64 -2.28
CA LYS A 107 22.35 1.88 -0.86
C LYS A 107 21.55 0.96 0.06
N GLY A 108 20.87 -0.05 -0.48
CA GLY A 108 19.99 -0.96 0.26
C GLY A 108 18.69 -0.29 0.72
N GLY A 109 18.18 0.68 -0.04
CA GLY A 109 17.01 1.50 0.33
C GLY A 109 17.39 2.79 1.08
N ARG A 110 16.37 3.61 1.37
CA ARG A 110 16.52 4.84 2.18
C ARG A 110 16.33 4.49 3.66
N LEU A 111 17.27 4.87 4.51
CA LEU A 111 17.09 4.80 5.96
C LEU A 111 16.14 5.92 6.40
N VAL A 112 15.09 5.59 7.14
CA VAL A 112 14.22 6.57 7.78
C VAL A 112 14.71 6.76 9.22
N GLU A 113 15.46 7.84 9.44
CA GLU A 113 15.99 8.19 10.75
C GLU A 113 14.85 8.43 11.74
N GLY A 114 14.92 7.82 12.92
CA GLY A 114 13.86 7.88 13.95
C GLY A 114 12.89 6.70 13.97
N GLU A 115 12.70 5.98 12.85
CA GLU A 115 11.84 4.80 12.79
C GLU A 115 12.61 3.46 12.73
N ASP A 116 13.92 3.50 12.55
CA ASP A 116 14.79 2.32 12.47
C ASP A 116 14.37 1.34 11.36
N VAL A 117 13.96 1.88 10.21
CA VAL A 117 13.55 1.13 9.03
C VAL A 117 14.30 1.59 7.78
N ARG A 118 14.49 0.67 6.83
CA ARG A 118 14.87 0.99 5.46
C ARG A 118 13.69 0.78 4.53
N VAL A 119 13.54 1.67 3.56
CA VAL A 119 12.41 1.66 2.64
C VAL A 119 12.80 1.67 1.17
N LEU A 120 11.98 1.03 0.35
CA LEU A 120 11.92 1.19 -1.10
C LEU A 120 10.52 1.64 -1.47
N ALA A 121 10.40 2.70 -2.28
CA ALA A 121 9.13 3.19 -2.79
C ALA A 121 8.95 2.72 -4.24
N MET A 122 7.77 2.21 -4.55
CA MET A 122 7.37 1.74 -5.88
C MET A 122 6.08 2.48 -6.26
N PRO A 123 6.18 3.57 -7.05
CA PRO A 123 5.03 4.32 -7.50
C PRO A 123 4.06 3.46 -8.31
N VAL A 124 2.77 3.76 -8.19
CA VAL A 124 1.67 3.11 -8.89
C VAL A 124 0.85 4.18 -9.61
N GLY A 125 0.73 4.06 -10.94
CA GLY A 125 0.00 5.01 -11.76
C GLY A 125 0.87 6.15 -12.30
N ASP A 126 0.21 7.17 -12.86
CA ASP A 126 0.79 8.31 -13.58
C ASP A 126 0.94 9.58 -12.72
N THR A 127 0.53 9.52 -11.46
CA THR A 127 0.50 10.65 -10.53
C THR A 127 1.49 10.45 -9.40
N GLU A 128 2.14 11.53 -8.98
CA GLU A 128 3.05 11.50 -7.84
C GLU A 128 2.31 11.15 -6.55
N GLY A 129 2.92 10.27 -5.77
CA GLY A 129 2.51 10.01 -4.39
C GLY A 129 1.48 8.92 -4.18
N HIS A 130 1.19 8.05 -5.16
CA HIS A 130 0.57 6.75 -4.91
C HIS A 130 1.65 5.67 -4.91
N ASP A 131 2.05 5.20 -3.73
CA ASP A 131 3.17 4.26 -3.62
C ASP A 131 2.77 2.94 -2.95
N VAL A 132 3.39 1.85 -3.38
CA VAL A 132 3.67 0.75 -2.46
C VAL A 132 5.05 0.99 -1.85
N VAL A 133 5.16 0.87 -0.53
CA VAL A 133 6.40 1.10 0.20
C VAL A 133 6.80 -0.17 0.93
N ALA A 134 7.86 -0.82 0.47
CA ALA A 134 8.47 -1.93 1.19
C ALA A 134 9.26 -1.39 2.38
N VAL A 135 8.98 -1.89 3.58
CA VAL A 135 9.53 -1.41 4.86
C VAL A 135 10.25 -2.55 5.56
N MET A 136 11.57 -2.43 5.73
CA MET A 136 12.38 -3.43 6.43
C MET A 136 12.92 -2.88 7.75
N PRO A 137 12.49 -3.42 8.90
CA PRO A 137 13.04 -3.04 10.19
C PRO A 137 14.53 -3.38 10.26
N GLN A 138 15.33 -2.51 10.88
CA GLN A 138 16.76 -2.76 11.09
C GLN A 138 17.01 -3.56 12.39
N SER A 139 16.04 -3.58 13.30
CA SER A 139 16.06 -4.34 14.55
C SER A 139 14.71 -4.98 14.86
N GLY A 140 14.72 -6.25 15.29
CA GLY A 140 13.52 -6.96 15.77
C GLY A 140 12.89 -6.33 17.02
N GLY A 141 13.66 -5.56 17.79
CA GLY A 141 13.18 -4.83 18.97
C GLY A 141 12.33 -3.60 18.66
N SER A 142 12.23 -3.18 17.40
CA SER A 142 11.37 -2.05 16.97
C SER A 142 9.89 -2.45 16.97
N GLY A 143 8.97 -1.47 16.92
CA GLY A 143 7.53 -1.73 16.76
C GLY A 143 7.23 -2.52 15.48
N THR A 144 7.82 -2.06 14.37
CA THR A 144 7.74 -2.70 13.05
C THR A 144 8.35 -4.10 13.06
N GLY A 145 9.49 -4.30 13.73
CA GLY A 145 10.14 -5.61 13.90
C GLY A 145 9.24 -6.62 14.60
N ARG A 146 8.68 -6.25 15.77
CA ARG A 146 7.71 -7.11 16.49
C ARG A 146 6.45 -7.39 15.68
N PHE A 147 5.96 -6.43 14.90
CA PHE A 147 4.82 -6.64 14.03
C PHE A 147 5.14 -7.67 12.94
N LEU A 148 6.29 -7.55 12.28
CA LEU A 148 6.77 -8.51 11.28
C LEU A 148 6.91 -9.92 11.87
N GLU A 149 7.52 -10.07 13.05
CA GLU A 149 7.64 -11.35 13.74
C GLU A 149 6.28 -11.97 14.04
N ARG A 150 5.30 -11.15 14.45
CA ARG A 150 3.97 -11.61 14.84
C ARG A 150 3.05 -11.94 13.66
N TYR A 151 3.12 -11.18 12.57
CA TYR A 151 2.13 -11.22 11.50
C TYR A 151 2.70 -11.57 10.12
N GLY A 152 3.98 -11.30 9.87
CA GLY A 152 4.62 -11.54 8.56
C GLY A 152 5.48 -12.81 8.50
N GLY A 153 5.80 -13.45 9.63
CA GLY A 153 6.81 -14.52 9.71
C GLY A 153 6.61 -15.72 8.76
N SER A 154 5.38 -16.13 8.45
CA SER A 154 5.13 -17.25 7.52
C SER A 154 5.10 -16.85 6.03
N ALA A 155 5.00 -15.56 5.73
CA ALA A 155 4.90 -15.02 4.37
C ALA A 155 6.09 -14.09 4.02
N HIS A 156 7.07 -13.99 4.92
CA HIS A 156 8.24 -13.11 4.84
C HIS A 156 7.92 -11.60 4.71
N GLY A 157 6.67 -11.22 4.97
CA GLY A 157 6.18 -9.85 4.89
C GLY A 157 4.66 -9.79 4.94
N THR A 158 4.10 -8.62 5.24
CA THR A 158 2.65 -8.38 5.25
C THR A 158 2.30 -6.89 5.24
N MET A 159 1.05 -6.54 4.95
CA MET A 159 0.54 -5.18 5.00
C MET A 159 0.58 -4.66 6.45
N HIS A 160 1.20 -3.50 6.64
CA HIS A 160 1.40 -2.89 7.96
C HIS A 160 0.49 -1.68 8.18
N HIS A 161 0.39 -0.79 7.21
CA HIS A 161 -0.44 0.42 7.27
C HIS A 161 -0.76 0.93 5.87
N PHE A 162 -1.66 1.91 5.82
CA PHE A 162 -1.81 2.78 4.66
C PHE A 162 -1.77 4.24 5.08
N GLY A 163 -1.27 5.08 4.20
CA GLY A 163 -1.19 6.52 4.35
C GLY A 163 -2.30 7.22 3.57
N ILE A 164 -2.87 8.28 4.15
CA ILE A 164 -3.81 9.19 3.49
C ILE A 164 -3.21 10.60 3.55
N ALA A 165 -3.16 11.26 2.41
CA ALA A 165 -2.61 12.61 2.29
C ALA A 165 -3.62 13.69 2.71
N THR A 166 -3.10 14.80 3.25
CA THR A 166 -3.86 15.99 3.67
C THR A 166 -3.06 17.26 3.36
N PRO A 167 -3.69 18.40 3.04
CA PRO A 167 -3.00 19.68 2.93
C PRO A 167 -2.47 20.21 4.27
N ASP A 168 -3.00 19.72 5.40
CA ASP A 168 -2.58 20.12 6.76
C ASP A 168 -2.71 18.93 7.72
N VAL A 169 -1.57 18.42 8.17
CA VAL A 169 -1.50 17.26 9.07
C VAL A 169 -2.09 17.56 10.45
N LYS A 170 -1.85 18.76 10.99
CA LYS A 170 -2.33 19.12 12.33
C LYS A 170 -3.85 19.30 12.31
N ALA A 171 -4.38 19.99 11.31
CA ALA A 171 -5.82 20.14 11.15
C ALA A 171 -6.53 18.78 10.93
N ALA A 172 -5.93 17.89 10.14
CA ALA A 172 -6.48 16.55 9.95
C ALA A 172 -6.41 15.69 11.22
N ALA A 173 -5.34 15.82 12.01
CA ALA A 173 -5.19 15.17 13.29
C ALA A 173 -6.27 15.62 14.30
N ASP A 174 -6.46 16.93 14.46
CA ASP A 174 -7.51 17.50 15.31
C ASP A 174 -8.90 17.01 14.85
N PHE A 175 -9.15 17.05 13.53
CA PHE A 175 -10.41 16.62 12.93
C PHE A 175 -10.79 15.17 13.29
N VAL A 176 -9.83 14.24 13.26
CA VAL A 176 -10.07 12.84 13.60
C VAL A 176 -10.15 12.62 15.11
N GLN A 177 -9.38 13.36 15.91
CA GLN A 177 -9.43 13.29 17.37
C GLN A 177 -10.78 13.78 17.92
N ASP A 178 -11.34 14.86 17.36
CA ASP A 178 -12.69 15.36 17.70
C ASP A 178 -13.79 14.34 17.40
N ARG A 179 -13.51 13.36 16.53
CA ARG A 179 -14.41 12.26 16.16
C ARG A 179 -14.06 10.94 16.87
N GLY A 180 -13.23 11.00 17.90
CA GLY A 180 -12.94 9.89 18.80
C GLY A 180 -11.78 9.00 18.37
N MET A 181 -10.98 9.41 17.38
CA MET A 181 -9.76 8.70 17.02
C MET A 181 -8.63 9.01 18.00
N GLU A 182 -7.80 8.01 18.29
CA GLU A 182 -6.63 8.12 19.15
C GLU A 182 -5.37 8.18 18.28
N LEU A 183 -4.48 9.14 18.52
CA LEU A 183 -3.18 9.18 17.85
C LEU A 183 -2.14 8.38 18.63
N VAL A 184 -1.20 7.77 17.91
CA VAL A 184 -0.06 7.05 18.51
C VAL A 184 0.87 8.03 19.25
N ALA A 185 1.05 9.22 18.69
CA ALA A 185 1.83 10.33 19.24
C ALA A 185 1.27 11.66 18.72
N PRO A 186 1.60 12.81 19.35
CA PRO A 186 1.20 14.11 18.83
C PRO A 186 1.62 14.31 17.36
N ALA A 187 0.74 14.91 16.57
CA ALA A 187 0.99 15.24 15.17
C ALA A 187 2.15 16.25 15.03
N ASN A 188 2.93 16.11 13.97
CA ASN A 188 3.90 17.12 13.52
C ASN A 188 3.46 17.73 12.18
N ASP A 189 4.32 18.53 11.53
CA ASP A 189 3.98 19.19 10.26
C ASP A 189 4.05 18.24 9.04
N GLU A 190 4.65 17.06 9.17
CA GLU A 190 4.87 16.11 8.08
C GLU A 190 3.92 14.91 8.13
N PHE A 191 3.61 14.40 9.35
CA PHE A 191 2.75 13.24 9.53
C PHE A 191 2.15 13.12 10.93
N ALA A 192 1.11 12.27 11.03
CA ALA A 192 0.55 11.75 12.27
C ALA A 192 0.13 10.28 12.07
N TRP A 193 -0.04 9.55 13.16
CA TRP A 193 -0.44 8.14 13.13
C TRP A 193 -1.69 7.92 13.96
N ILE A 194 -2.75 7.37 13.35
CA ILE A 194 -3.96 6.95 14.06
C ILE A 194 -3.76 5.54 14.61
N HIS A 195 -3.99 5.37 15.91
CA HIS A 195 -3.79 4.11 16.60
C HIS A 195 -4.86 3.09 16.19
N PRO A 196 -4.46 1.84 15.86
CA PRO A 196 -5.37 0.72 15.58
C PRO A 196 -6.52 0.49 16.55
N ARG A 197 -6.37 0.87 17.83
CA ARG A 197 -7.38 0.70 18.87
C ARG A 197 -8.66 1.48 18.55
N SER A 198 -8.50 2.64 17.91
CA SER A 198 -9.60 3.53 17.54
C SER A 198 -10.01 3.41 16.06
N ALA A 199 -9.13 2.87 15.21
CA ALA A 199 -9.32 2.78 13.76
C ALA A 199 -9.62 1.35 13.27
N GLY A 200 -10.47 0.60 13.98
CA GLY A 200 -10.92 -0.73 13.53
C GLY A 200 -9.80 -1.76 13.35
N GLY A 201 -8.70 -1.63 14.10
CA GLY A 201 -7.51 -2.47 13.98
C GLY A 201 -6.49 -2.01 12.93
N MET A 202 -6.75 -0.93 12.20
CA MET A 202 -5.85 -0.41 11.16
C MET A 202 -4.90 0.64 11.71
N LEU A 203 -3.63 0.53 11.38
CA LEU A 203 -2.67 1.62 11.55
C LEU A 203 -2.79 2.53 10.32
N ILE A 204 -3.14 3.79 10.52
CA ILE A 204 -3.36 4.76 9.43
C ILE A 204 -2.37 5.91 9.61
N GLN A 205 -1.61 6.23 8.57
CA GLN A 205 -0.78 7.42 8.55
C GLN A 205 -1.54 8.59 7.91
N ILE A 206 -1.54 9.74 8.58
CA ILE A 206 -1.89 11.03 7.98
C ILE A 206 -0.57 11.63 7.49
N VAL A 207 -0.49 12.03 6.22
CA VAL A 207 0.75 12.51 5.61
C VAL A 207 0.52 13.85 4.94
N GLN A 208 1.47 14.76 5.06
CA GLN A 208 1.44 16.03 4.33
C GLN A 208 1.42 15.76 2.83
N ASP A 209 0.45 16.34 2.13
CA ASP A 209 0.42 16.36 0.68
C ASP A 209 1.40 17.44 0.20
N THR A 210 2.45 17.01 -0.51
CA THR A 210 3.53 17.88 -0.97
C THR A 210 3.37 18.29 -2.44
N GLN A 211 2.13 18.28 -2.95
CA GLN A 211 1.83 18.73 -4.32
C GLN A 211 2.31 20.16 -4.59
#